data_AF-A0A353CE42-F1
#
_entry.id   AF-A0A353CE42-F1
#
_cell.length_a   1.000
_cell.length_b   1.000
_cell.length_c   1.000
_cell.angle_alpha   90.00
_cell.angle_beta   90.00
_cell.angle_gamma   90.00
#
_symmetry.space_group_name_H-M   'P 1'
#
loop_
_entity.id
_entity.type
_entity.pdbx_description
1 polymer ?
#
loop_
_entity_poly.entity_id
_entity_poly.type
_entity_poly.pdbx_seq_one_letter_code
_entity_poly.pdbx_strand_id
1 'polypeptide(L)'
;MPVDHENTTDEQLYVEAALPLPIRRTFTYRVPNRYGDEIWLGSRLLVPFGKRTLTGYAVAIHRGLDHDAGVAADSVKDIIEVIDNDPLINAEILDLTLWTADYYAASWGEVLKASLPAGINATVERVYRITASGRERLEEERDSTRLSQRLLQYLSENPETTIRRLAREFTERSLKGAVRELERDGLINAADQAVATKVKPKLRKAVRLLDGGSPADTKPLSEMQQKVVDTLKVAGGEMLFTDLLEKADIGASPISTLARRGLLEISVQEVRPDPLEPAELLS
;
A
#
# COMPACT_ATOMS: atom_id res chain seq x y z
N MET A 1 33.62 -0.58 48.54
CA MET A 1 33.98 -0.35 47.14
C MET A 1 32.85 -0.93 46.31
N PRO A 2 31.95 -0.11 45.77
CA PRO A 2 30.93 -0.60 44.87
C PRO A 2 31.59 -0.82 43.50
N VAL A 3 31.28 -1.97 42.91
CA VAL A 3 31.67 -2.39 41.57
C VAL A 3 31.08 -1.39 40.58
N ASP A 4 31.94 -0.84 39.73
CA ASP A 4 31.55 0.03 38.62
C ASP A 4 30.57 -0.70 37.71
N HIS A 5 29.37 -0.16 37.58
CA HIS A 5 28.46 -0.50 36.49
C HIS A 5 28.99 0.17 35.22
N GLU A 6 29.96 -0.46 34.56
CA GLU A 6 30.42 -0.04 33.23
C GLU A 6 29.29 -0.23 32.20
N ASN A 7 28.81 0.91 31.70
CA ASN A 7 28.11 1.16 30.44
C ASN A 7 27.83 -0.05 29.54
N THR A 8 26.57 -0.49 29.49
CA THR A 8 26.02 -1.12 28.29
C THR A 8 25.85 -0.01 27.24
N THR A 9 26.80 0.13 26.32
CA THR A 9 26.67 1.03 25.17
C THR A 9 25.48 0.56 24.32
N ASP A 10 24.43 1.36 24.27
CA ASP A 10 23.34 1.21 23.30
C ASP A 10 23.94 1.43 21.90
N GLU A 11 24.38 0.35 21.25
CA GLU A 11 25.07 0.42 19.95
C GLU A 11 24.09 0.94 18.89
N GLN A 12 24.34 2.16 18.41
CA GLN A 12 23.54 2.79 17.37
C GLN A 12 23.44 1.90 16.12
N LEU A 13 22.20 1.54 15.76
CA LEU A 13 21.92 0.77 14.57
C LEU A 13 21.85 1.66 13.31
N TYR A 14 22.36 1.10 12.22
CA TYR A 14 22.28 1.66 10.88
C TYR A 14 21.71 0.63 9.92
N VAL A 15 21.00 1.12 8.90
CA VAL A 15 20.46 0.28 7.84
C VAL A 15 20.95 0.78 6.49
N GLU A 16 21.42 -0.15 5.68
CA GLU A 16 21.68 0.05 4.27
C GLU A 16 20.39 -0.21 3.50
N ALA A 17 19.94 0.81 2.76
CA ALA A 17 18.68 0.77 2.03
C ALA A 17 18.91 0.88 0.51
N ALA A 18 18.34 -0.06 -0.24
CA ALA A 18 18.21 0.04 -1.69
C ALA A 18 17.00 0.92 -2.04
N LEU A 19 17.20 1.97 -2.85
CA LEU A 19 16.12 2.88 -3.26
C LEU A 19 15.73 2.63 -4.72
N PRO A 20 14.43 2.71 -5.09
CA PRO A 20 13.94 2.53 -6.45
C PRO A 20 14.24 3.76 -7.32
N LEU A 21 15.53 3.98 -7.54
CA LEU A 21 16.11 5.04 -8.35
C LEU A 21 17.03 4.40 -9.40
N PRO A 22 17.25 5.02 -10.56
CA PRO A 22 18.13 4.50 -11.61
C PRO A 22 19.61 4.72 -11.24
N ILE A 23 20.02 4.26 -10.06
CA ILE A 23 21.36 4.38 -9.48
C ILE A 23 21.70 3.03 -8.85
N ARG A 24 22.82 2.44 -9.25
CA ARG A 24 23.30 1.14 -8.76
C ARG A 24 24.09 1.28 -7.45
N ARG A 25 23.46 1.90 -6.45
CA ARG A 25 24.02 2.14 -5.11
C ARG A 25 22.91 2.08 -4.07
N THR A 26 23.31 1.70 -2.87
CA THR A 26 22.52 1.73 -1.64
C THR A 26 22.87 2.99 -0.85
N PHE A 27 22.05 3.27 0.18
CA PHE A 27 22.20 4.45 1.02
C PHE A 27 22.06 4.06 2.49
N THR A 28 22.94 4.59 3.33
CA THR A 28 22.94 4.31 4.76
C THR A 28 22.10 5.32 5.50
N TYR A 29 21.25 4.81 6.40
CA TYR A 29 20.41 5.57 7.30
C TYR A 29 20.61 5.13 8.74
N ARG A 30 20.46 6.06 9.67
CA ARG A 30 20.43 5.76 11.10
C ARG A 30 19.05 5.22 11.46
N VAL A 31 19.01 4.19 12.30
CA VAL A 31 17.78 3.61 12.84
C VAL A 31 17.51 4.25 14.20
N PRO A 32 16.46 5.10 14.34
CA PRO A 32 16.06 5.61 15.65
C PRO A 32 15.75 4.47 16.61
N ASN A 33 16.10 4.64 17.90
CA ASN A 33 15.94 3.60 18.92
C ASN A 33 14.53 3.00 19.00
N ARG A 34 13.49 3.79 18.66
CA ARG A 34 12.09 3.32 18.60
C ARG A 34 11.83 2.19 17.61
N TYR A 35 12.71 1.96 16.63
CA TYR A 35 12.57 0.93 15.60
C TYR A 35 13.61 -0.19 15.71
N GLY A 36 14.44 -0.20 16.76
CA GLY A 36 15.58 -1.13 16.88
C GLY A 36 15.19 -2.60 16.74
N ASP A 37 14.04 -2.99 17.30
CA ASP A 37 13.51 -4.37 17.27
C ASP A 37 12.52 -4.62 16.12
N GLU A 38 12.15 -3.59 15.35
CA GLU A 38 11.13 -3.66 14.29
C GLU A 38 11.74 -3.82 12.90
N ILE A 39 13.05 -3.59 12.76
CA ILE A 39 13.72 -3.58 11.46
C ILE A 39 14.32 -4.95 11.11
N TRP A 40 13.93 -5.47 9.96
CA TRP A 40 14.41 -6.73 9.41
C TRP A 40 14.97 -6.52 8.01
N LEU A 41 15.82 -7.44 7.55
CA LEU A 41 16.21 -7.47 6.13
C LEU A 41 14.96 -7.69 5.28
N GLY A 42 14.86 -6.94 4.18
CA GLY A 42 13.71 -6.92 3.29
C GLY A 42 12.54 -6.07 3.78
N SER A 43 12.60 -5.51 5.00
CA SER A 43 11.61 -4.51 5.45
C SER A 43 11.62 -3.28 4.55
N ARG A 44 10.44 -2.72 4.29
CA ARG A 44 10.33 -1.43 3.62
C ARG A 44 10.43 -0.30 4.61
N LEU A 45 11.17 0.73 4.23
CA LEU A 45 11.50 1.86 5.06
C LEU A 45 11.06 3.15 4.36
N LEU A 46 10.51 4.08 5.11
CA LEU A 46 10.31 5.43 4.64
C LEU A 46 11.55 6.25 4.98
N VAL A 47 12.23 6.81 3.97
CA VAL A 47 13.52 7.47 4.14
C VAL A 47 13.62 8.79 3.39
N PRO A 48 14.36 9.79 3.93
CA PRO A 48 14.60 11.04 3.24
C PRO A 48 15.66 10.88 2.14
N PHE A 49 15.38 11.42 0.96
CA PHE A 49 16.31 11.47 -0.16
C PHE A 49 16.26 12.84 -0.87
N GLY A 50 17.27 13.67 -0.61
CA GLY A 50 17.25 15.07 -1.04
C GLY A 50 16.06 15.82 -0.43
N LYS A 51 15.19 16.37 -1.29
CA LYS A 51 13.94 17.07 -0.92
C LYS A 51 12.71 16.16 -0.93
N ARG A 52 12.88 14.87 -1.23
CA ARG A 52 11.81 13.89 -1.37
C ARG A 52 11.89 12.88 -0.24
N THR A 53 10.78 12.22 0.01
CA THR A 53 10.71 11.03 0.85
C THR A 53 10.39 9.84 -0.05
N LEU A 54 11.11 8.75 0.13
CA LEU A 54 11.02 7.55 -0.72
C LEU A 54 10.83 6.31 0.15
N THR A 55 10.20 5.29 -0.43
CA THR A 55 10.24 3.93 0.10
C THR A 55 11.55 3.28 -0.34
N GLY A 56 12.37 2.87 0.63
CA GLY A 56 13.55 2.04 0.45
C GLY A 56 13.33 0.62 0.99
N TYR A 57 14.28 -0.27 0.71
CA TYR A 57 14.27 -1.65 1.16
C TYR A 57 15.53 -1.91 1.99
N ALA A 58 15.38 -2.41 3.21
CA ALA A 58 16.50 -2.79 4.06
C ALA A 58 17.25 -3.97 3.45
N VAL A 59 18.53 -3.79 3.13
CA VAL A 59 19.37 -4.83 2.49
C VAL A 59 20.57 -5.24 3.33
N ALA A 60 21.01 -4.39 4.26
CA ALA A 60 21.95 -4.75 5.31
C ALA A 60 21.66 -3.95 6.59
N ILE A 61 22.01 -4.51 7.75
CA ILE A 61 21.89 -3.85 9.06
C ILE A 61 23.26 -3.89 9.73
N HIS A 62 23.72 -2.74 10.21
CA HIS A 62 25.03 -2.57 10.83
C HIS A 62 24.89 -2.05 12.26
N ARG A 63 25.77 -2.53 13.14
CA ARG A 63 25.96 -2.00 14.49
C ARG A 63 27.17 -1.06 14.44
N GLY A 64 26.93 0.23 14.54
CA GLY A 64 27.94 1.26 14.29
C GLY A 64 28.16 1.60 12.82
N LEU A 65 28.76 2.76 12.58
CA LEU A 65 29.26 3.18 11.27
C LEU A 65 30.71 2.75 11.14
N ASP A 66 31.09 2.28 9.96
CA ASP A 66 32.50 2.13 9.62
C ASP A 66 33.16 3.52 9.59
N HIS A 67 34.08 3.76 10.52
CA HIS A 67 34.79 5.04 10.63
C HIS A 67 35.66 5.34 9.41
N ASP A 68 36.08 4.31 8.66
CA ASP A 68 36.92 4.45 7.48
C ASP A 68 36.12 4.78 6.20
N ALA A 69 34.78 4.68 6.25
CA ALA A 69 33.90 5.00 5.12
C ALA A 69 33.83 6.51 4.79
N GLY A 70 34.45 7.37 5.60
CA GLY A 70 34.54 8.82 5.36
C GLY A 70 33.22 9.58 5.52
N VAL A 71 32.18 8.94 6.06
CA VAL A 71 30.87 9.55 6.33
C VAL A 71 30.83 9.97 7.81
N ALA A 72 30.78 11.28 8.08
CA ALA A 72 30.58 11.75 9.44
C ALA A 72 29.22 11.26 9.96
N ALA A 73 29.18 10.67 11.16
CA ALA A 73 27.95 10.12 11.74
C ALA A 73 26.79 11.14 11.80
N ASP A 74 27.11 12.42 11.96
CA ASP A 74 26.14 13.52 11.98
C ASP A 74 25.50 13.81 10.61
N SER A 75 26.15 13.38 9.52
CA SER A 75 25.63 13.56 8.16
C SER A 75 24.64 12.46 7.75
N VAL A 76 24.58 11.36 8.51
CA VAL A 76 23.66 10.26 8.28
C VAL A 76 22.26 10.66 8.74
N LYS A 77 21.30 10.56 7.81
CA LYS A 77 19.89 10.86 8.08
C LYS A 77 19.21 9.68 8.76
N ASP A 78 18.17 9.97 9.53
CA ASP A 78 17.34 8.95 10.15
C ASP A 78 16.35 8.35 9.15
N ILE A 79 15.99 7.09 9.34
CA ILE A 79 14.74 6.56 8.79
C ILE A 79 13.54 7.27 9.44
N ILE A 80 12.49 7.50 8.65
CA ILE A 80 11.26 8.15 9.13
C ILE A 80 10.36 7.10 9.77
N GLU A 81 10.16 5.98 9.09
CA GLU A 81 9.20 4.93 9.44
C GLU A 81 9.66 3.55 8.94
N VAL A 82 9.47 2.51 9.74
CA VAL A 82 9.47 1.11 9.28
C VAL A 82 8.03 0.79 8.88
N ILE A 83 7.81 0.45 7.61
CA ILE A 83 6.45 0.36 7.04
C ILE A 83 5.77 -0.96 7.39
N ASP A 84 6.56 -2.04 7.44
CA ASP A 84 6.05 -3.39 7.63
C ASP A 84 6.52 -3.95 8.97
N ASN A 85 5.59 -4.56 9.72
CA ASN A 85 5.91 -5.25 10.98
C ASN A 85 6.71 -6.55 10.74
N ASP A 86 6.52 -7.17 9.56
CA ASP A 86 7.22 -8.36 9.10
C ASP A 86 7.79 -8.10 7.69
N PRO A 87 8.98 -8.62 7.35
CA PRO A 87 9.57 -8.38 6.05
C PRO A 87 8.76 -9.03 4.93
N LEU A 88 8.23 -8.20 4.02
CA LEU A 88 7.52 -8.66 2.82
C LEU A 88 8.45 -9.31 1.78
N ILE A 89 9.73 -8.97 1.85
CA ILE A 89 10.79 -9.51 1.01
C ILE A 89 11.62 -10.43 1.88
N ASN A 90 11.59 -11.73 1.61
CA ASN A 90 12.41 -12.70 2.33
C ASN A 90 13.83 -12.76 1.73
N ALA A 91 14.70 -13.57 2.36
CA ALA A 91 16.08 -13.75 1.93
C ALA A 91 16.19 -14.24 0.48
N GLU A 92 15.34 -15.18 0.07
CA GLU A 92 15.36 -15.74 -1.29
C GLU A 92 15.06 -14.68 -2.35
N ILE A 93 14.12 -13.76 -2.09
CA ILE A 93 13.83 -12.65 -3.01
C ILE A 93 14.96 -11.62 -2.97
N LEU A 94 15.55 -11.32 -1.80
CA LEU A 94 16.72 -10.44 -1.73
C LEU A 94 17.87 -10.96 -2.61
N ASP A 95 18.20 -12.25 -2.50
CA ASP A 95 19.26 -12.89 -3.28
C ASP A 95 18.95 -12.90 -4.77
N LEU A 96 17.73 -13.29 -5.14
CA LEU A 96 17.29 -13.32 -6.54
C LEU A 96 17.34 -11.92 -7.17
N THR A 97 16.84 -10.91 -6.46
CA THR A 97 16.79 -9.54 -6.96
C THR A 97 18.17 -8.90 -7.02
N LEU A 98 19.07 -9.23 -6.08
CA LEU A 98 20.46 -8.80 -6.13
C LEU A 98 21.16 -9.38 -7.35
N TRP A 99 21.07 -10.70 -7.54
CA TRP A 99 21.62 -11.39 -8.71
C TRP A 99 21.08 -10.81 -10.02
N THR A 100 19.77 -10.54 -10.08
CA THR A 100 19.10 -9.96 -11.26
C THR A 100 19.64 -8.55 -11.55
N ALA A 101 19.77 -7.71 -10.51
CA ALA A 101 20.29 -6.35 -10.64
C ALA A 101 21.76 -6.34 -11.11
N ASP A 102 22.57 -7.27 -10.61
CA ASP A 102 23.95 -7.41 -11.01
C ASP A 102 24.08 -7.89 -12.46
N TYR A 103 23.35 -8.94 -12.83
CA TYR A 103 23.39 -9.55 -14.15
C TYR A 103 22.90 -8.59 -15.24
N TYR A 104 21.77 -7.91 -15.02
CA TYR A 104 21.17 -7.01 -16.01
C TYR A 104 21.65 -5.57 -15.93
N ALA A 105 22.67 -5.31 -15.12
CA ALA A 105 23.18 -3.98 -14.88
C ALA A 105 22.12 -2.97 -14.39
N ALA A 106 21.11 -3.43 -13.65
CA ALA A 106 19.99 -2.64 -13.15
C ALA A 106 20.22 -2.12 -11.72
N SER A 107 19.36 -1.22 -11.26
CA SER A 107 19.31 -0.78 -9.86
C SER A 107 18.62 -1.84 -9.00
N TRP A 108 19.26 -2.26 -7.92
CA TRP A 108 18.68 -3.25 -7.01
C TRP A 108 17.35 -2.78 -6.42
N GLY A 109 17.22 -1.50 -6.06
CA GLY A 109 15.97 -0.96 -5.54
C GLY A 109 14.83 -0.93 -6.57
N GLU A 110 15.12 -0.78 -7.86
CA GLU A 110 14.12 -0.88 -8.93
C GLU A 110 13.66 -2.33 -9.12
N VAL A 111 14.59 -3.28 -9.07
CA VAL A 111 14.30 -4.72 -9.14
C VAL A 111 13.49 -5.19 -7.93
N LEU A 112 13.86 -4.76 -6.71
CA LEU A 112 13.11 -5.04 -5.47
C LEU A 112 11.68 -4.51 -5.55
N LYS A 113 11.50 -3.26 -6.02
CA LYS A 113 10.17 -2.71 -6.22
C LYS A 113 9.35 -3.48 -7.25
N ALA A 114 9.98 -3.96 -8.31
CA ALA A 114 9.32 -4.75 -9.35
C ALA A 114 8.94 -6.16 -8.88
N SER A 115 9.65 -6.70 -7.87
CA SER A 115 9.33 -8.01 -7.28
C SER A 115 8.02 -8.02 -6.48
N LEU A 116 7.53 -6.85 -6.05
CA LEU A 116 6.32 -6.72 -5.25
C LEU A 116 5.08 -6.45 -6.10
N PRO A 117 3.93 -7.07 -5.79
CA PRO A 117 2.66 -6.75 -6.43
C PRO A 117 2.30 -5.26 -6.36
N ALA A 118 1.74 -4.73 -7.45
CA ALA A 118 1.55 -3.29 -7.64
C ALA A 118 0.81 -2.56 -6.51
N GLY A 119 -0.14 -3.21 -5.82
CA GLY A 119 -0.86 -2.59 -4.70
C GLY A 119 -0.44 -3.02 -3.32
N ILE A 120 0.67 -3.74 -3.17
CA ILE A 120 1.34 -3.85 -1.85
C ILE A 120 2.25 -2.65 -1.64
N ASN A 121 2.73 -1.99 -2.71
CA ASN A 121 3.53 -0.78 -2.64
C ASN A 121 2.82 0.32 -1.82
N ALA A 122 3.40 0.68 -0.68
CA ALA A 122 2.94 1.80 0.12
C ALA A 122 3.20 3.10 -0.64
N THR A 123 2.22 4.00 -0.63
CA THR A 123 2.42 5.36 -1.14
C THR A 123 2.77 6.27 0.02
N VAL A 124 3.71 7.19 -0.21
CA VAL A 124 4.03 8.23 0.76
C VAL A 124 2.96 9.32 0.68
N GLU A 125 2.23 9.55 1.78
CA GLU A 125 1.34 10.71 1.91
C GLU A 125 1.86 11.63 3.01
N ARG A 126 1.73 12.94 2.79
CA ARG A 126 2.01 13.95 3.81
C ARG A 126 0.78 14.12 4.68
N VAL A 127 0.99 13.87 5.96
CA VAL A 127 -0.01 13.80 7.01
C VAL A 127 0.13 15.01 7.93
N TYR A 128 -0.98 15.63 8.30
CA TYR A 128 -1.04 16.80 9.17
C TYR A 128 -1.72 16.45 10.48
N ARG A 129 -1.12 16.92 11.59
CA ARG A 129 -1.63 16.75 12.96
C ARG A 129 -1.57 18.08 13.70
N ILE A 130 -2.56 18.36 14.55
CA ILE A 130 -2.55 19.55 15.41
C ILE A 130 -1.52 19.39 16.53
N THR A 131 -0.76 20.44 16.82
CA THR A 131 0.21 20.46 17.94
C THR A 131 -0.46 20.91 19.24
N ALA A 132 0.26 20.84 20.36
CA ALA A 132 -0.21 21.42 21.62
C ALA A 132 -0.49 22.93 21.49
N SER A 133 0.44 23.68 20.89
CA SER A 133 0.27 25.10 20.59
C SER A 133 -0.92 25.37 19.66
N GLY A 134 -1.16 24.49 18.68
CA GLY A 134 -2.36 24.55 17.83
C GLY A 134 -3.67 24.42 18.62
N ARG A 135 -3.71 23.57 19.65
CA ARG A 135 -4.89 23.39 20.52
C ARG A 135 -5.11 24.62 21.41
N GLU A 136 -4.04 25.15 22.01
CA GLU A 136 -4.12 26.40 22.79
C GLU A 136 -4.67 27.55 21.93
N ARG A 137 -4.14 27.68 20.70
CA ARG A 137 -4.57 28.70 19.73
C ARG A 137 -6.03 28.59 19.30
N LEU A 138 -6.56 27.37 19.29
CA LEU A 138 -7.97 27.07 19.01
C LEU A 138 -8.88 27.48 20.18
N GLU A 139 -8.41 27.34 21.42
CA GLU A 139 -9.15 27.74 22.62
C GLU A 139 -9.18 29.27 22.80
N GLU A 140 -8.08 29.95 22.49
CA GLU A 140 -7.93 31.41 22.65
C GLU A 140 -8.74 32.22 21.65
N GLU A 141 -8.79 31.81 20.38
CA GLU A 141 -9.47 32.56 19.33
C GLU A 141 -10.72 31.84 18.83
N ARG A 142 -11.87 32.38 19.21
CA ARG A 142 -13.19 31.80 18.92
C ARG A 142 -13.80 32.21 17.59
N ASP A 143 -13.05 32.89 16.73
CA ASP A 143 -13.54 33.28 15.41
C ASP A 143 -13.57 32.05 14.47
N SER A 144 -14.64 31.28 14.57
CA SER A 144 -14.87 30.06 13.79
C SER A 144 -15.11 30.33 12.30
N THR A 145 -15.13 31.58 11.85
CA THR A 145 -15.29 31.91 10.42
C THR A 145 -13.95 31.87 9.67
N ARG A 146 -12.83 32.12 10.37
CA ARG A 146 -11.49 32.10 9.79
C ARG A 146 -11.12 30.68 9.38
N LEU A 147 -10.53 30.56 8.19
CA LEU A 147 -10.09 29.27 7.66
C LEU A 147 -9.06 28.59 8.58
N SER A 148 -8.13 29.35 9.17
CA SER A 148 -7.14 28.83 10.12
C SER A 148 -7.80 28.18 11.35
N GLN A 149 -8.80 28.83 11.94
CA GLN A 149 -9.54 28.30 13.07
C GLN A 149 -10.37 27.07 12.70
N ARG A 150 -11.04 27.08 11.54
CA ARG A 150 -11.77 25.90 11.05
C ARG A 150 -10.84 24.71 10.77
N LEU A 151 -9.63 24.96 10.28
CA LEU A 151 -8.62 23.91 10.07
C LEU A 151 -8.12 23.33 11.40
N LEU A 152 -7.84 24.17 12.39
CA LEU A 152 -7.45 23.71 13.73
C LEU A 152 -8.59 22.92 14.39
N GLN A 153 -9.84 23.40 14.29
CA GLN A 153 -11.01 22.67 14.77
C GLN A 153 -11.14 21.30 14.08
N TYR A 154 -11.01 21.25 12.76
CA TYR A 154 -11.08 19.99 12.02
C TYR A 154 -10.00 19.01 12.44
N LEU A 155 -8.76 19.47 12.64
CA LEU A 155 -7.63 18.65 13.08
C LEU A 155 -7.71 18.25 14.56
N SER A 156 -8.46 18.99 15.39
CA SER A 156 -8.69 18.61 16.79
C SER A 156 -9.66 17.41 16.87
N GLU A 157 -10.64 17.36 15.98
CA GLU A 157 -11.64 16.27 15.83
C GLU A 157 -11.12 15.10 14.99
N ASN A 158 -10.22 15.38 14.03
CA ASN A 158 -9.57 14.39 13.17
C ASN A 158 -8.07 14.44 13.46
N PRO A 159 -7.56 13.60 14.38
CA PRO A 159 -6.18 13.67 14.86
C PRO A 159 -5.13 13.59 13.75
N GLU A 160 -5.52 13.02 12.61
CA GLU A 160 -4.69 12.82 11.45
C GLU A 160 -5.47 13.04 10.15
N THR A 161 -4.90 13.85 9.23
CA THR A 161 -5.51 14.09 7.90
C THR A 161 -4.45 14.32 6.84
N THR A 162 -4.87 14.31 5.57
CA THR A 162 -4.00 14.59 4.41
C THR A 162 -4.51 15.80 3.64
N ILE A 163 -3.64 16.40 2.82
CA ILE A 163 -4.04 17.54 1.99
C ILE A 163 -5.21 17.21 1.04
N ARG A 164 -5.33 15.93 0.63
CA ARG A 164 -6.43 15.46 -0.22
C ARG A 164 -7.76 15.42 0.54
N ARG A 165 -7.75 15.05 1.82
CA ARG A 165 -8.95 15.02 2.66
C ARG A 165 -9.35 16.45 3.04
N LEU A 166 -8.38 17.28 3.40
CA LEU A 166 -8.61 18.71 3.61
C LEU A 166 -9.20 19.39 2.36
N ALA A 167 -8.70 19.09 1.16
CA ALA A 167 -9.25 19.68 -0.07
C ALA A 167 -10.66 19.20 -0.45
N ARG A 168 -11.16 18.12 0.17
CA ARG A 168 -12.56 17.68 0.02
C ARG A 168 -13.48 18.41 0.99
N GLU A 169 -13.00 18.64 2.21
CA GLU A 169 -13.74 19.35 3.26
C GLU A 169 -13.74 20.87 3.04
N PHE A 170 -12.60 21.40 2.61
CA PHE A 170 -12.33 22.82 2.41
C PHE A 170 -12.15 23.09 0.91
N THR A 171 -13.04 23.88 0.34
CA THR A 171 -13.04 24.24 -1.09
C THR A 171 -12.33 25.57 -1.37
N GLU A 172 -11.84 26.22 -0.32
CA GLU A 172 -11.20 27.53 -0.36
C GLU A 172 -9.85 27.47 -1.10
N ARG A 173 -9.64 28.38 -2.05
CA ARG A 173 -8.38 28.48 -2.82
C ARG A 173 -7.15 28.74 -1.95
N SER A 174 -7.34 29.37 -0.78
CA SER A 174 -6.28 29.69 0.18
C SER A 174 -5.87 28.52 1.07
N LEU A 175 -6.53 27.35 0.97
CA LEU A 175 -6.26 26.18 1.84
C LEU A 175 -4.77 25.84 1.95
N LYS A 176 -4.07 25.69 0.82
CA LYS A 176 -2.65 25.34 0.82
C LYS A 176 -1.77 26.41 1.48
N GLY A 177 -2.16 27.68 1.37
CA GLY A 177 -1.47 28.80 2.02
C GLY A 177 -1.68 28.75 3.53
N ALA A 178 -2.93 28.60 3.97
CA ALA A 178 -3.29 28.51 5.38
C ALA A 178 -2.62 27.30 6.07
N VAL A 179 -2.60 26.13 5.42
CA VAL A 179 -1.90 24.94 5.95
C VAL A 179 -0.40 25.22 6.12
N ARG A 180 0.25 25.85 5.13
CA ARG A 180 1.68 26.21 5.23
C ARG A 180 1.95 27.24 6.33
N GLU A 181 1.05 28.19 6.51
CA GLU A 181 1.15 29.20 7.57
C GLU A 181 1.03 28.56 8.95
N LEU A 182 0.02 27.72 9.16
CA LEU A 182 -0.13 26.96 10.42
C LEU A 182 1.07 26.04 10.70
N GLU A 183 1.65 25.42 9.67
CA GLU A 183 2.84 24.56 9.80
C GLU A 183 4.07 25.40 10.18
N ARG A 184 4.26 26.55 9.51
CA ARG A 184 5.35 27.50 9.81
C ARG A 184 5.24 28.05 11.23
N ASP A 185 4.03 28.35 11.67
CA ASP A 185 3.75 28.93 12.99
C ASP A 185 3.75 27.85 14.10
N GLY A 186 4.02 26.58 13.76
CA GLY A 186 4.13 25.48 14.72
C GLY A 186 2.79 25.01 15.30
N LEU A 187 1.67 25.45 14.75
CA LEU A 187 0.31 25.11 15.19
C LEU A 187 -0.14 23.73 14.66
N ILE A 188 0.46 23.29 13.55
CA ILE A 188 0.32 21.94 13.03
C ILE A 188 1.70 21.37 12.70
N ASN A 189 1.84 20.05 12.79
CA ASN A 189 3.01 19.33 12.30
C ASN A 189 2.62 18.58 11.03
N ALA A 190 3.52 18.53 10.05
CA ALA A 190 3.41 17.68 8.89
C ALA A 190 4.51 16.60 8.88
N ALA A 191 4.09 15.34 8.85
CA ALA A 191 4.99 14.20 8.71
C ALA A 191 4.68 13.45 7.41
N ASP A 192 5.71 12.94 6.75
CA ASP A 192 5.51 12.00 5.66
C ASP A 192 5.31 10.61 6.28
N GLN A 193 4.27 9.90 5.86
CA GLN A 193 3.93 8.58 6.36
C GLN A 193 3.61 7.63 5.20
N ALA A 194 3.93 6.35 5.37
CA ALA A 194 3.55 5.31 4.45
C ALA A 194 2.07 4.96 4.60
N VAL A 195 1.32 5.06 3.51
CA VAL A 195 -0.09 4.65 3.46
C VAL A 195 -0.20 3.40 2.60
N ALA A 196 -0.73 2.33 3.19
CA ALA A 196 -0.99 1.10 2.45
C ALA A 196 -1.98 1.38 1.31
N THR A 197 -1.58 1.05 0.08
CA THR A 197 -2.48 1.10 -1.06
C THR A 197 -3.46 -0.07 -0.92
N LYS A 198 -4.75 0.18 -0.68
CA LYS A 198 -5.75 -0.90 -0.78
C LYS A 198 -5.87 -1.29 -2.25
N VAL A 199 -5.37 -2.47 -2.63
CA VAL A 199 -5.73 -3.10 -3.92
C VAL A 199 -7.25 -3.21 -3.93
N LYS A 200 -7.93 -2.47 -4.81
CA LYS A 200 -9.35 -2.73 -5.03
C LYS A 200 -9.45 -4.12 -5.67
N PRO A 201 -10.15 -5.08 -5.05
CA PRO A 201 -10.28 -6.40 -5.64
C PRO A 201 -10.91 -6.29 -7.03
N LYS A 202 -10.41 -7.08 -7.99
CA LYS A 202 -10.98 -7.11 -9.33
C LYS A 202 -12.30 -7.84 -9.25
N LEU A 203 -13.39 -7.09 -9.36
CA LEU A 203 -14.74 -7.65 -9.39
C LEU A 203 -14.96 -8.33 -10.73
N ARG A 204 -15.33 -9.61 -10.73
CA ARG A 204 -15.82 -10.31 -11.92
C ARG A 204 -17.22 -10.86 -11.66
N LYS A 205 -18.01 -11.02 -12.72
CA LYS A 205 -19.33 -11.65 -12.63
C LYS A 205 -19.14 -13.16 -12.53
N ALA A 206 -19.71 -13.77 -11.50
CA ALA A 206 -19.83 -15.22 -11.37
C ALA A 206 -21.25 -15.65 -11.72
N VAL A 207 -21.37 -16.86 -12.26
CA VAL A 207 -22.64 -17.50 -12.58
C VAL A 207 -22.72 -18.79 -11.78
N ARG A 208 -23.76 -18.91 -10.96
CA ARG A 208 -24.02 -20.08 -10.14
C ARG A 208 -25.31 -20.76 -10.54
N LEU A 209 -25.28 -22.08 -10.62
CA LEU A 209 -26.46 -22.92 -10.81
C LEU A 209 -27.24 -23.01 -9.50
N LEU A 210 -28.55 -22.76 -9.54
CA LEU A 210 -29.41 -22.85 -8.35
C LEU A 210 -29.97 -24.27 -8.23
N ASP A 211 -29.46 -25.03 -7.25
CA ASP A 211 -29.98 -26.35 -6.90
C ASP A 211 -31.37 -26.21 -6.26
N GLY A 212 -32.42 -26.41 -7.06
CA GLY A 212 -33.81 -26.37 -6.61
C GLY A 212 -34.77 -25.58 -7.49
N GLY A 213 -34.28 -24.96 -8.57
CA GLY A 213 -35.16 -24.37 -9.58
C GLY A 213 -35.84 -25.45 -10.43
N SER A 214 -36.88 -26.11 -9.90
CA SER A 214 -37.91 -26.63 -10.81
C SER A 214 -38.42 -25.41 -11.57
N PRO A 215 -38.28 -25.36 -12.91
CA PRO A 215 -38.44 -24.11 -13.60
C PRO A 215 -39.88 -23.64 -13.40
N ALA A 216 -40.06 -22.40 -12.93
CA ALA A 216 -41.39 -21.79 -12.83
C ALA A 216 -42.12 -21.83 -14.19
N ASP A 217 -41.37 -21.98 -15.28
CA ASP A 217 -41.80 -22.33 -16.63
C ASP A 217 -41.42 -23.78 -17.00
N THR A 218 -42.40 -24.66 -17.20
CA THR A 218 -42.25 -26.05 -17.73
C THR A 218 -41.70 -26.14 -19.15
N LYS A 219 -41.23 -25.03 -19.75
CA LYS A 219 -40.66 -25.00 -21.10
C LYS A 219 -39.32 -25.74 -21.13
N PRO A 220 -39.13 -26.66 -22.10
CA PRO A 220 -37.85 -27.33 -22.30
C PRO A 220 -36.73 -26.31 -22.54
N LEU A 221 -35.54 -26.61 -22.04
CA LEU A 221 -34.33 -25.83 -22.29
C LEU A 221 -33.94 -25.96 -23.76
N SER A 222 -33.51 -24.86 -24.39
CA SER A 222 -32.90 -24.95 -25.73
C SER A 222 -31.52 -25.62 -25.65
N GLU A 223 -31.00 -26.12 -26.77
CA GLU A 223 -29.65 -26.72 -26.82
C GLU A 223 -28.58 -25.79 -26.23
N MET A 224 -28.64 -24.50 -26.55
CA MET A 224 -27.71 -23.50 -26.03
C MET A 224 -27.87 -23.28 -24.51
N GLN A 225 -29.08 -23.37 -23.97
CA GLN A 225 -29.32 -23.27 -22.52
C GLN A 225 -28.89 -24.54 -21.79
N GLN A 226 -29.10 -25.71 -22.39
CA GLN A 226 -28.64 -26.99 -21.84
C GLN A 226 -27.11 -27.02 -21.77
N LYS A 227 -26.43 -26.54 -22.80
CA LYS A 227 -24.96 -26.41 -22.83
C LYS A 227 -24.41 -25.54 -21.69
N VAL A 228 -25.10 -24.45 -21.32
CA VAL A 228 -24.77 -23.62 -20.14
C VAL A 228 -24.83 -24.45 -18.86
N VAL A 229 -25.95 -25.14 -18.65
CA VAL A 229 -26.22 -25.92 -17.43
C VAL A 229 -25.23 -27.07 -17.31
N ASP A 230 -24.95 -27.78 -18.39
CA ASP A 230 -24.02 -28.91 -18.40
C ASP A 230 -22.59 -28.44 -18.12
N THR A 231 -22.17 -27.32 -18.71
CA THR A 231 -20.85 -26.72 -18.48
C THR A 231 -20.68 -26.31 -17.01
N LEU A 232 -21.71 -25.67 -16.43
CA LEU A 232 -21.70 -25.32 -15.00
C LEU A 232 -21.66 -26.54 -14.10
N LYS A 233 -22.44 -27.59 -14.41
CA LYS A 233 -22.42 -28.85 -13.63
C LYS A 233 -21.05 -29.52 -13.64
N VAL A 234 -20.40 -29.58 -14.80
CA VAL A 234 -19.04 -30.13 -14.92
C VAL A 234 -18.03 -29.30 -14.12
N ALA A 235 -18.23 -27.98 -14.05
CA ALA A 235 -17.39 -27.07 -13.28
C ALA A 235 -17.69 -27.03 -11.75
N GLY A 236 -18.61 -27.86 -11.25
CA GLY A 236 -18.96 -27.89 -9.83
C GLY A 236 -20.08 -26.92 -9.41
N GLY A 237 -20.85 -26.40 -10.37
CA GLY A 237 -22.05 -25.59 -10.14
C GLY A 237 -21.83 -24.08 -10.20
N GLU A 238 -20.60 -23.59 -10.31
CA GLU A 238 -20.29 -22.16 -10.36
C GLU A 238 -19.03 -21.90 -11.20
N MET A 239 -19.02 -20.80 -11.96
CA MET A 239 -17.83 -20.31 -12.65
C MET A 239 -17.94 -18.83 -13.03
N LEU A 240 -16.85 -18.22 -13.51
CA LEU A 240 -16.89 -16.86 -14.02
C LEU A 240 -17.73 -16.77 -15.30
N PHE A 241 -18.42 -15.64 -15.46
CA PHE A 241 -19.26 -15.37 -16.62
C PHE A 241 -18.47 -15.44 -17.93
N THR A 242 -17.23 -14.96 -17.94
CA THR A 242 -16.32 -15.03 -19.10
C THR A 242 -15.98 -16.46 -19.47
N ASP A 243 -15.59 -17.26 -18.48
CA ASP A 243 -15.14 -18.63 -18.68
C ASP A 243 -16.31 -19.51 -19.12
N LEU A 244 -17.53 -19.18 -18.68
CA LEU A 244 -18.74 -19.84 -19.14
C LEU A 244 -19.05 -19.53 -20.61
N LEU A 245 -18.88 -18.28 -21.05
CA LEU A 245 -19.04 -17.93 -22.48
C LEU A 245 -18.03 -18.70 -23.34
N GLU A 246 -16.79 -18.78 -22.88
CA GLU A 246 -15.70 -19.42 -23.61
C GLU A 246 -15.83 -20.95 -23.62
N LYS A 247 -15.96 -21.58 -22.44
CA LYS A 247 -16.05 -23.06 -22.34
C LYS A 247 -17.32 -23.62 -22.94
N ALA A 248 -18.44 -22.91 -22.80
CA ALA A 248 -19.67 -23.33 -23.46
C ALA A 248 -19.74 -22.87 -24.91
N ASP A 249 -18.81 -22.04 -25.41
CA ASP A 249 -18.83 -21.46 -26.77
C ASP A 249 -20.22 -20.90 -27.13
N ILE A 250 -20.67 -19.93 -26.32
CA ILE A 250 -21.99 -19.30 -26.43
C ILE A 250 -21.93 -17.80 -26.17
N GLY A 251 -22.94 -17.07 -26.64
CA GLY A 251 -23.18 -15.68 -26.26
C GLY A 251 -23.82 -15.53 -24.88
N ALA A 252 -23.96 -14.28 -24.41
CA ALA A 252 -24.54 -13.96 -23.10
C ALA A 252 -26.07 -14.20 -22.98
N SER A 253 -26.78 -14.33 -24.11
CA SER A 253 -28.24 -14.41 -24.13
C SER A 253 -28.83 -15.67 -23.45
N PRO A 254 -28.32 -16.90 -23.69
CA PRO A 254 -28.73 -18.09 -22.95
C PRO A 254 -28.57 -17.96 -21.43
N ILE A 255 -27.42 -17.42 -20.97
CA ILE A 255 -27.11 -17.22 -19.55
C ILE A 255 -28.10 -16.22 -18.93
N SER A 256 -28.32 -15.09 -19.60
CA SER A 256 -29.26 -14.04 -19.16
C SER A 256 -30.70 -14.53 -19.08
N THR A 257 -31.07 -15.43 -19.99
CA THR A 257 -32.41 -16.04 -20.04
C THR A 257 -32.59 -17.05 -18.92
N LEU A 258 -31.58 -17.89 -18.64
CA LEU A 258 -31.59 -18.81 -17.52
C LEU A 258 -31.60 -18.09 -16.16
N ALA A 259 -30.87 -16.98 -16.04
CA ALA A 259 -30.91 -16.15 -14.84
C ALA A 259 -32.30 -15.53 -14.60
N ARG A 260 -32.94 -14.99 -15.65
CA ARG A 260 -34.31 -14.47 -15.58
C ARG A 260 -35.35 -15.55 -15.26
N ARG A 261 -35.10 -16.80 -15.70
CA ARG A 261 -35.93 -17.97 -15.37
C ARG A 261 -35.70 -18.50 -13.96
N GLY A 262 -34.79 -17.90 -13.18
CA GLY A 262 -34.47 -18.33 -11.82
C GLY A 262 -33.68 -19.63 -11.75
N LEU A 263 -33.02 -20.04 -12.84
CA LEU A 263 -32.18 -21.25 -12.89
C LEU A 263 -30.70 -20.95 -12.62
N LEU A 264 -30.29 -19.70 -12.83
CA LEU A 264 -28.95 -19.21 -12.54
C LEU A 264 -29.02 -17.96 -11.68
N GLU A 265 -27.99 -17.77 -10.86
CA GLU A 265 -27.73 -16.51 -10.19
C GLU A 265 -26.48 -15.88 -10.80
N ILE A 266 -26.56 -14.59 -11.16
CA ILE A 266 -25.40 -13.80 -11.57
C ILE A 266 -25.04 -12.89 -10.41
N SER A 267 -23.91 -13.15 -9.78
CA SER A 267 -23.40 -12.34 -8.67
C SER A 267 -22.11 -11.64 -9.07
N VAL A 268 -21.80 -10.54 -8.40
CA VAL A 268 -20.48 -9.90 -8.51
C VAL A 268 -19.63 -10.49 -7.40
N GLN A 269 -18.56 -11.19 -7.77
CA GLN A 269 -17.62 -11.78 -6.83
C GLN A 269 -16.27 -11.09 -6.90
N GLU A 270 -15.67 -10.93 -5.72
CA GLU A 270 -14.26 -10.55 -5.60
C GLU A 270 -13.41 -11.73 -6.02
N VAL A 271 -12.76 -11.61 -7.18
CA VAL A 271 -11.75 -12.58 -7.59
C VAL A 271 -10.44 -12.11 -6.99
N ARG A 272 -9.90 -12.90 -6.05
CA ARG A 272 -8.54 -12.71 -5.57
C ARG A 272 -7.63 -12.86 -6.80
N PRO A 273 -6.82 -11.84 -7.15
CA PRO A 273 -5.88 -11.99 -8.25
C PRO A 273 -4.98 -13.17 -7.94
N ASP A 274 -5.03 -14.21 -8.78
CA ASP A 274 -4.00 -15.24 -8.76
C ASP A 274 -2.73 -14.61 -9.33
N PRO A 275 -1.66 -14.45 -8.54
CA PRO A 275 -0.40 -13.87 -9.03
C PRO A 275 0.28 -14.74 -10.10
N LEU A 276 -0.20 -15.98 -10.33
CA LEU A 276 0.32 -16.91 -11.32
C LEU A 276 -0.59 -17.08 -12.55
N GLU A 277 -1.76 -16.42 -12.62
CA GLU A 277 -2.54 -16.41 -13.85
C GLU A 277 -1.80 -15.59 -14.93
N PRO A 278 -1.53 -16.17 -16.12
CA PRO A 278 -0.91 -15.43 -17.19
C PRO A 278 -1.81 -14.26 -17.57
N ALA A 279 -1.28 -13.04 -17.45
CA ALA A 279 -1.93 -11.88 -18.01
C ALA A 279 -2.04 -12.11 -19.52
N GLU A 280 -3.23 -12.39 -20.02
CA GLU A 280 -3.49 -12.43 -21.45
C GLU A 280 -3.07 -11.07 -22.02
N LEU A 281 -1.92 -11.08 -22.70
CA LEU A 281 -1.41 -9.94 -23.43
C LEU A 281 -2.47 -9.61 -24.49
N LEU A 282 -3.16 -8.51 -24.29
CA LEU A 282 -4.11 -7.97 -25.28
C LEU A 282 -3.35 -7.78 -26.60
N SER A 283 -3.60 -8.67 -27.55
CA SER A 283 -3.23 -8.55 -28.96
C SER A 283 -4.16 -7.60 -29.69
#